data_AF-A0A7X7KH33-F1
#
_entry.id   AF-A0A7X7KH33-F1
#
_cell.length_a   1.000
_cell.length_b   1.000
_cell.length_c   1.000
_cell.angle_alpha   90.00
_cell.angle_beta   90.00
_cell.angle_gamma   90.00
#
_symmetry.space_group_name_H-M   'P 1'
#
loop_
_entity.id
_entity.type
_entity.pdbx_description
1 polymer ?
#
loop_
_entity_poly.entity_id
_entity_poly.type
_entity_poly.pdbx_seq_one_letter_code
_entity_poly.pdbx_strand_id
1 'polypeptide(L)'
;MLKKNDSGKWQRVKLGFRLTVSAVVIVAALLLLIYPAVVIGIVVADPQLKRTGQCRLVPMWFESAAPRFLSWADAYLETNYAGSLDHDDIAPTEWPMFGATFFLVTAEDLQTQGRIDAARGTIRAAVEKAAQIVASPTTATWVKTKWGDGYLERENVFYRMLLILGLSSYERITGDAKYHSLMTGQRAALAEELSAAKLNLLDDYPGECYPADMLWAAAAIQRAARPRQQGGSTTPRP
;
A
#
# COMPACT_ATOMS: atom_id res chain seq x y z
N MET A 1 -21.22 69.33 -15.78
CA MET A 1 -20.08 68.39 -15.65
C MET A 1 -20.58 67.13 -14.93
N LEU A 2 -20.86 66.06 -15.70
CA LEU A 2 -21.53 64.84 -15.24
C LEU A 2 -20.58 63.94 -14.44
N LYS A 3 -20.77 63.82 -13.11
CA LYS A 3 -20.17 62.75 -12.29
C LYS A 3 -20.97 61.46 -12.51
N LYS A 4 -20.54 60.65 -13.49
CA LYS A 4 -21.23 59.43 -13.91
C LYS A 4 -20.73 58.22 -13.09
N ASN A 5 -21.56 57.78 -12.14
CA ASN A 5 -21.87 56.37 -11.87
C ASN A 5 -20.75 55.36 -11.50
N ASP A 6 -19.81 55.72 -10.59
CA ASP A 6 -18.80 54.77 -10.06
C ASP A 6 -19.28 53.92 -8.87
N SER A 7 -20.33 54.34 -8.16
CA SER A 7 -20.83 53.62 -6.97
C SER A 7 -21.44 52.26 -7.30
N GLY A 8 -22.17 52.15 -8.41
CA GLY A 8 -22.81 50.91 -8.85
C GLY A 8 -21.83 49.82 -9.29
N LYS A 9 -20.69 50.22 -9.89
CA LYS A 9 -19.62 49.27 -10.25
C LYS A 9 -18.95 48.69 -9.01
N TRP A 10 -18.62 49.54 -8.04
CA TRP A 10 -18.01 49.10 -6.78
C TRP A 10 -18.91 48.20 -5.94
N GLN A 11 -20.24 48.43 -5.96
CA GLN A 11 -21.18 47.52 -5.29
C GLN A 11 -21.29 46.16 -5.98
N ARG A 12 -21.27 46.11 -7.33
CA ARG A 12 -21.26 44.85 -8.09
C ARG A 12 -19.98 44.05 -7.84
N VAL A 13 -18.82 44.72 -7.77
CA VAL A 13 -17.53 44.07 -7.44
C VAL A 13 -17.55 43.52 -6.02
N LYS A 14 -18.03 44.28 -5.03
CA LYS A 14 -18.19 43.80 -3.64
C LYS A 14 -19.14 42.62 -3.53
N LEU A 15 -20.24 42.63 -4.28
CA LEU A 15 -21.20 41.53 -4.29
C LEU A 15 -20.58 40.28 -4.93
N GLY A 16 -19.92 40.42 -6.09
CA GLY A 16 -19.21 39.32 -6.74
C GLY A 16 -18.15 38.69 -5.84
N PHE A 17 -17.32 39.51 -5.18
CA PHE A 17 -16.32 39.02 -4.22
C PHE A 17 -16.95 38.25 -3.06
N ARG A 18 -18.04 38.76 -2.47
CA ARG A 18 -18.77 38.07 -1.39
C ARG A 18 -19.34 36.74 -1.85
N LEU A 19 -19.93 36.68 -3.05
CA LEU A 19 -20.45 35.44 -3.60
C LEU A 19 -19.34 34.41 -3.82
N THR A 20 -18.19 34.82 -4.37
CA THR A 20 -17.04 33.94 -4.56
C THR A 20 -16.52 33.42 -3.22
N VAL A 21 -16.33 34.28 -2.22
CA VAL A 21 -15.87 33.86 -0.89
C VAL A 21 -16.86 32.88 -0.27
N SER A 22 -18.17 33.17 -0.31
CA SER A 22 -19.19 32.26 0.20
C SER A 22 -19.16 30.91 -0.53
N ALA A 23 -19.01 30.90 -1.86
CA ALA A 23 -18.91 29.66 -2.63
C ALA A 23 -17.68 28.84 -2.21
N VAL A 24 -16.51 29.47 -2.05
CA VAL A 24 -15.29 28.81 -1.59
C VAL A 24 -15.47 28.23 -0.19
N VAL A 25 -16.05 28.99 0.74
CA VAL A 25 -16.31 28.52 2.11
C VAL A 25 -17.28 27.35 2.12
N ILE A 26 -18.35 27.39 1.32
CA ILE A 26 -19.32 26.30 1.21
C ILE A 26 -18.65 25.04 0.65
N VAL A 27 -17.87 25.17 -0.42
CA VAL A 27 -17.13 24.03 -1.00
C VAL A 27 -16.13 23.46 0.01
N ALA A 28 -15.39 24.30 0.72
CA ALA A 28 -14.46 23.86 1.76
C ALA A 28 -15.18 23.13 2.90
N ALA A 29 -16.32 23.65 3.37
CA ALA A 29 -17.13 22.99 4.40
C ALA A 29 -17.67 21.63 3.92
N LEU A 30 -18.13 21.55 2.67
CA LEU A 30 -18.59 20.29 2.09
C LEU A 30 -17.48 19.25 2.00
N LEU A 31 -16.28 19.64 1.54
CA LEU A 31 -15.15 18.72 1.33
C LEU A 31 -14.45 18.32 2.63
N LEU A 32 -14.29 19.25 3.57
CA LEU A 32 -13.46 19.04 4.77
C LEU A 32 -14.27 18.63 6.00
N LEU A 33 -15.57 18.93 6.05
CA LEU A 33 -16.41 18.64 7.22
C LEU A 33 -17.53 17.67 6.88
N ILE A 34 -18.36 17.99 5.89
CA ILE A 34 -19.57 17.20 5.62
C ILE A 34 -19.23 15.85 4.98
N TYR A 35 -18.40 15.84 3.94
CA TYR A 35 -18.01 14.60 3.26
C TYR A 35 -17.33 13.59 4.21
N PRO A 36 -16.29 13.97 5.00
CA PRO A 36 -15.70 13.05 5.97
C PRO A 36 -16.70 12.58 7.03
N ALA A 37 -17.57 13.46 7.55
CA ALA A 37 -18.57 13.08 8.54
C ALA A 37 -19.57 12.05 7.99
N VAL A 38 -20.03 12.22 6.74
CA VAL A 38 -20.91 11.26 6.08
C VAL A 38 -20.21 9.93 5.86
N VAL A 39 -18.95 9.92 5.36
CA VAL A 39 -18.19 8.69 5.15
C VAL A 39 -17.97 7.95 6.46
N ILE A 40 -17.57 8.64 7.53
CA ILE A 40 -17.40 8.06 8.87
C ILE A 40 -18.73 7.48 9.36
N GLY A 41 -19.84 8.21 9.19
CA GLY A 41 -21.18 7.73 9.54
C GLY A 41 -21.54 6.43 8.81
N ILE A 42 -21.24 6.32 7.51
CA ILE A 42 -21.45 5.10 6.72
C ILE A 42 -20.58 3.95 7.24
N VAL A 43 -19.29 4.20 7.52
CA VAL A 43 -18.36 3.18 8.01
C VAL A 43 -18.75 2.66 9.39
N VAL A 44 -19.08 3.55 10.33
CA VAL A 44 -19.48 3.17 11.70
C VAL A 44 -20.81 2.42 11.73
N ALA A 45 -21.75 2.80 10.85
CA ALA A 45 -23.04 2.14 10.72
C ALA A 45 -22.98 0.81 9.96
N ASP A 46 -21.85 0.50 9.31
CA ASP A 46 -21.69 -0.71 8.49
C ASP A 46 -21.68 -1.98 9.36
N PRO A 47 -22.69 -2.86 9.25
CA PRO A 47 -22.69 -4.12 9.99
C PRO A 47 -21.54 -5.05 9.57
N GLN A 48 -21.04 -4.92 8.34
CA GLN A 48 -19.92 -5.74 7.85
C GLN A 48 -18.64 -5.45 8.63
N LEU A 49 -18.41 -4.19 9.01
CA LEU A 49 -17.25 -3.80 9.81
C LEU A 49 -17.21 -4.56 11.14
N LYS A 50 -18.36 -4.69 11.83
CA LYS A 50 -18.45 -5.44 13.09
C LYS A 50 -18.32 -6.94 12.92
N ARG A 51 -18.77 -7.48 11.78
CA ARG A 51 -18.80 -8.93 11.51
C ARG A 51 -17.47 -9.48 10.99
N THR A 52 -16.79 -8.73 10.12
CA THR A 52 -15.60 -9.19 9.40
C THR A 52 -14.39 -8.30 9.60
N GLY A 53 -14.52 -7.19 10.34
CA GLY A 53 -13.46 -6.19 10.48
C GLY A 53 -13.22 -5.34 9.23
N GLN A 54 -14.03 -5.49 8.17
CA GLN A 54 -13.87 -4.77 6.90
C GLN A 54 -15.15 -4.04 6.49
N CYS A 55 -15.00 -2.79 6.04
CA CYS A 55 -16.12 -2.03 5.49
C CYS A 55 -16.49 -2.51 4.08
N ARG A 56 -17.78 -2.43 3.74
CA ARG A 56 -18.32 -2.71 2.40
C ARG A 56 -17.74 -1.83 1.30
N LEU A 57 -17.22 -0.65 1.66
CA LEU A 57 -16.65 0.33 0.73
C LEU A 57 -15.21 -0.01 0.29
N VAL A 58 -14.51 -0.90 0.99
CA VAL A 58 -13.10 -1.22 0.72
C VAL A 58 -12.83 -1.63 -0.73
N PRO A 59 -13.61 -2.54 -1.37
CA PRO A 59 -13.38 -2.91 -2.77
C PRO A 59 -13.50 -1.72 -3.71
N MET A 60 -14.53 -0.89 -3.53
CA MET A 60 -14.75 0.30 -4.36
C MET A 60 -13.59 1.29 -4.23
N TRP A 61 -13.10 1.51 -3.01
CA TRP A 61 -11.94 2.37 -2.78
C TRP A 61 -10.67 1.79 -3.38
N PHE A 62 -10.49 0.46 -3.28
CA PHE A 62 -9.36 -0.24 -3.88
C PHE A 62 -9.37 -0.14 -5.41
N GLU A 63 -10.50 -0.42 -6.05
CA GLU A 63 -10.71 -0.28 -7.50
C GLU A 63 -10.46 1.16 -7.97
N SER A 64 -10.90 2.16 -7.18
CA SER A 64 -10.64 3.58 -7.46
C SER A 64 -9.18 3.99 -7.23
N ALA A 65 -8.47 3.31 -6.33
CA ALA A 65 -7.06 3.57 -6.06
C ALA A 65 -6.13 2.93 -7.09
N ALA A 66 -6.48 1.76 -7.63
CA ALA A 66 -5.61 0.99 -8.52
C ALA A 66 -5.09 1.76 -9.75
N PRO A 67 -5.90 2.55 -10.49
CA PRO A 67 -5.38 3.35 -11.62
C PRO A 67 -4.38 4.44 -11.19
N ARG A 68 -4.61 5.06 -10.02
CA ARG A 68 -3.72 6.10 -9.47
C ARG A 68 -2.42 5.48 -8.99
N PHE A 69 -2.50 4.33 -8.32
CA PHE A 69 -1.33 3.56 -7.93
C PHE A 69 -0.51 3.14 -9.15
N LEU A 70 -1.16 2.62 -10.20
CA LEU A 70 -0.49 2.22 -11.44
C LEU A 70 0.28 3.39 -12.06
N SER A 71 -0.38 4.53 -12.25
CA SER A 71 0.27 5.72 -12.83
C SER A 71 1.46 6.21 -12.00
N TRP A 72 1.35 6.18 -10.67
CA TRP A 72 2.45 6.53 -9.79
C TRP A 72 3.59 5.50 -9.85
N ALA A 73 3.27 4.20 -9.85
CA ALA A 73 4.24 3.13 -9.86
C ALA A 73 5.04 3.08 -11.16
N ASP A 74 4.39 3.38 -12.30
CA ASP A 74 5.06 3.55 -13.58
C ASP A 74 6.11 4.66 -13.50
N ALA A 75 5.72 5.87 -13.08
CA ALA A 75 6.66 6.98 -12.95
C ALA A 75 7.78 6.68 -11.95
N TYR A 76 7.46 6.07 -10.81
CA TYR A 76 8.44 5.71 -9.78
C TYR A 76 9.52 4.75 -10.30
N LEU A 77 9.11 3.70 -11.03
CA LEU A 77 10.02 2.70 -11.59
C LEU A 77 10.80 3.25 -12.79
N GLU A 78 10.16 3.98 -13.71
CA GLU A 78 10.82 4.53 -14.90
C GLU A 78 11.89 5.56 -14.57
N THR A 79 11.65 6.39 -13.56
CA THR A 79 12.60 7.43 -13.14
C THR A 79 13.66 6.92 -12.17
N ASN A 80 13.59 5.66 -11.74
CA ASN A 80 14.39 5.13 -10.62
C ASN A 80 14.33 6.06 -9.40
N TYR A 81 13.13 6.56 -9.06
CA TYR A 81 12.96 7.67 -8.13
C TYR A 81 13.67 7.46 -6.79
N ALA A 82 13.61 6.25 -6.23
CA ALA A 82 14.29 5.91 -4.98
C ALA A 82 15.82 6.02 -5.02
N GLY A 83 16.45 5.89 -6.19
CA GLY A 83 17.89 6.12 -6.35
C GLY A 83 18.28 7.60 -6.40
N SER A 84 17.31 8.51 -6.53
CA SER A 84 17.55 9.97 -6.63
C SER A 84 17.41 10.71 -5.30
N LEU A 85 16.98 10.03 -4.23
CA LEU A 85 16.61 10.62 -2.95
C LEU A 85 17.72 10.45 -1.93
N ASP A 86 17.74 11.37 -0.96
CA ASP A 86 18.52 11.17 0.26
C ASP A 86 17.85 10.08 1.12
N HIS A 87 18.66 9.27 1.79
CA HIS A 87 18.17 8.22 2.69
C HIS A 87 17.39 8.77 3.90
N ASP A 88 17.61 10.03 4.29
CA ASP A 88 16.86 10.67 5.37
C ASP A 88 15.45 11.11 4.93
N ASP A 89 15.15 11.07 3.62
CA ASP A 89 13.79 11.25 3.09
C ASP A 89 12.99 9.94 3.24
N ILE A 90 12.61 9.64 4.50
CA ILE A 90 11.94 8.40 4.90
C ILE A 90 10.69 8.10 4.05
N ALA A 91 9.80 9.09 3.91
CA ALA A 91 8.54 8.88 3.20
C ALA A 91 8.72 8.40 1.75
N PRO A 92 9.51 9.09 0.90
CA PRO A 92 9.68 8.67 -0.49
C PRO A 92 10.67 7.51 -0.68
N THR A 93 11.51 7.19 0.30
CA THR A 93 12.42 6.03 0.23
C THR A 93 11.72 4.76 0.73
N GLU A 94 11.15 4.78 1.93
CA GLU A 94 10.56 3.61 2.58
C GLU A 94 9.15 3.28 2.07
N TRP A 95 8.24 4.26 2.06
CA TRP A 95 6.82 4.01 1.81
C TRP A 95 6.48 3.33 0.49
N PRO A 96 7.24 3.44 -0.61
CA PRO A 96 6.99 2.66 -1.82
C PRO A 96 6.93 1.15 -1.57
N MET A 97 7.82 0.60 -0.73
CA MET A 97 7.83 -0.82 -0.39
C MET A 97 6.63 -1.21 0.48
N PHE A 98 6.30 -0.39 1.48
CA PHE A 98 5.11 -0.57 2.31
C PHE A 98 3.84 -0.55 1.44
N GLY A 99 3.68 0.51 0.65
CA GLY A 99 2.53 0.74 -0.21
C GLY A 99 2.35 -0.37 -1.23
N ALA A 100 3.41 -0.80 -1.90
CA ALA A 100 3.36 -1.91 -2.86
C ALA A 100 3.01 -3.25 -2.18
N THR A 101 3.61 -3.54 -1.02
CA THR A 101 3.33 -4.77 -0.27
C THR A 101 1.88 -4.80 0.21
N PHE A 102 1.39 -3.72 0.84
CA PHE A 102 0.00 -3.65 1.30
C PHE A 102 -1.00 -3.63 0.14
N PHE A 103 -0.66 -3.03 -1.00
CA PHE A 103 -1.47 -3.12 -2.21
C PHE A 103 -1.63 -4.58 -2.65
N LEU A 104 -0.54 -5.35 -2.71
CA LEU A 104 -0.56 -6.76 -3.09
C LEU A 104 -1.36 -7.63 -2.11
N VAL A 105 -1.14 -7.48 -0.81
CA VAL A 105 -1.87 -8.25 0.22
C VAL A 105 -3.36 -7.90 0.18
N THR A 106 -3.71 -6.63 0.01
CA THR A 106 -5.12 -6.20 -0.12
C THR A 106 -5.76 -6.74 -1.39
N ALA A 107 -5.04 -6.72 -2.52
CA ALA A 107 -5.52 -7.27 -3.78
C ALA A 107 -5.83 -8.76 -3.68
N GLU A 108 -4.93 -9.52 -3.04
CA GLU A 108 -5.10 -10.96 -2.82
C GLU A 108 -6.29 -11.25 -1.91
N ASP A 109 -6.41 -10.55 -0.79
CA ASP A 109 -7.51 -10.75 0.17
C ASP A 109 -8.86 -10.46 -0.50
N LEU A 110 -8.98 -9.33 -1.20
CA LEU A 110 -10.20 -8.97 -1.93
C LEU A 110 -10.52 -9.95 -3.07
N GLN A 111 -9.50 -10.45 -3.80
CA GLN A 111 -9.70 -11.48 -4.82
C GLN A 111 -10.16 -12.81 -4.22
N THR A 112 -9.56 -13.22 -3.10
CA THR A 112 -9.92 -14.47 -2.40
C THR A 112 -11.37 -14.43 -1.88
N GLN A 113 -11.84 -13.25 -1.47
CA GLN A 113 -13.23 -13.02 -1.10
C GLN A 113 -14.19 -12.90 -2.30
N GLY A 114 -13.68 -12.94 -3.54
CA GLY A 114 -14.47 -12.75 -4.76
C GLY A 114 -15.03 -11.33 -4.91
N ARG A 115 -14.41 -10.33 -4.27
CA ARG A 115 -14.87 -8.94 -4.26
C ARG A 115 -14.25 -8.07 -5.35
N ILE A 116 -13.13 -8.51 -5.92
CA ILE A 116 -12.47 -7.93 -7.10
C ILE A 116 -11.88 -9.04 -7.97
N ASP A 117 -11.56 -8.73 -9.22
CA ASP A 117 -10.72 -9.56 -10.10
C ASP A 117 -9.34 -8.89 -10.26
N ALA A 118 -8.38 -9.27 -9.41
CA ALA A 118 -7.02 -8.73 -9.45
C ALA A 118 -6.14 -9.39 -10.52
N ALA A 119 -6.64 -10.44 -11.18
CA ALA A 119 -5.98 -11.12 -12.28
C ALA A 119 -6.21 -10.45 -13.65
N ARG A 120 -7.07 -9.42 -13.72
CA ARG A 120 -7.41 -8.72 -14.98
C ARG A 120 -7.33 -7.19 -14.92
N GLY A 121 -7.31 -6.60 -16.12
CA GLY A 121 -7.46 -5.15 -16.33
C GLY A 121 -6.42 -4.29 -15.62
N THR A 122 -6.84 -3.09 -15.20
CA THR A 122 -5.99 -2.10 -14.54
C THR A 122 -5.45 -2.61 -13.19
N ILE A 123 -6.21 -3.42 -12.46
CA ILE A 123 -5.75 -3.98 -11.19
C ILE A 123 -4.62 -4.98 -11.43
N ARG A 124 -4.72 -5.85 -12.44
CA ARG A 124 -3.62 -6.75 -12.80
C ARG A 124 -2.33 -6.00 -13.15
N ALA A 125 -2.45 -4.91 -13.90
CA ALA A 125 -1.32 -4.05 -14.23
C ALA A 125 -0.71 -3.40 -12.98
N ALA A 126 -1.55 -2.90 -12.07
CA ALA A 126 -1.11 -2.37 -10.77
C ALA A 126 -0.42 -3.43 -9.90
N VAL A 127 -0.95 -4.66 -9.86
CA VAL A 127 -0.35 -5.82 -9.18
C VAL A 127 1.04 -6.14 -9.74
N GLU A 128 1.19 -6.10 -11.07
CA GLU A 128 2.49 -6.33 -11.71
C GLU A 128 3.52 -5.27 -11.30
N LYS A 129 3.11 -3.99 -11.28
CA LYS A 129 3.99 -2.88 -10.90
C LYS A 129 4.33 -2.88 -9.42
N ALA A 130 3.38 -3.23 -8.55
CA ALA A 130 3.64 -3.41 -7.12
C ALA A 130 4.70 -4.50 -6.89
N ALA A 131 4.61 -5.64 -7.58
CA ALA A 131 5.62 -6.70 -7.46
C ALA A 131 7.00 -6.26 -7.99
N GLN A 132 7.05 -5.45 -9.05
CA GLN A 132 8.30 -4.85 -9.54
C GLN A 132 8.94 -3.92 -8.51
N ILE A 133 8.16 -3.09 -7.81
CA ILE A 133 8.65 -2.24 -6.71
C ILE A 133 9.22 -3.11 -5.59
N VAL A 134 8.49 -4.14 -5.15
CA VAL A 134 8.92 -5.04 -4.06
C VAL A 134 10.21 -5.78 -4.41
N ALA A 135 10.39 -6.19 -5.67
CA ALA A 135 11.58 -6.89 -6.12
C ALA A 135 12.75 -5.96 -6.52
N SER A 136 12.56 -4.64 -6.52
CA SER A 136 13.54 -3.68 -7.04
C SER A 136 14.68 -3.43 -6.03
N PRO A 137 15.94 -3.70 -6.40
CA PRO A 137 17.09 -3.33 -5.57
C PRO A 137 17.26 -1.81 -5.42
N THR A 138 16.67 -1.02 -6.31
CA THR A 138 16.65 0.45 -6.25
C THR A 138 15.67 0.93 -5.18
N THR A 139 14.57 0.20 -4.97
CA THR A 139 13.68 0.51 -3.85
C THR A 139 14.39 0.28 -2.52
N ALA A 140 15.32 -0.68 -2.43
CA ALA A 140 16.07 -0.99 -1.21
C ALA A 140 17.12 0.04 -0.76
N THR A 141 17.19 1.25 -1.35
CA THR A 141 18.27 2.22 -1.05
C THR A 141 18.40 2.53 0.44
N TRP A 142 17.30 2.74 1.18
CA TRP A 142 17.38 3.10 2.60
C TRP A 142 17.93 1.96 3.48
N VAL A 143 17.53 0.71 3.22
CA VAL A 143 18.06 -0.45 3.97
C VAL A 143 19.51 -0.75 3.59
N LYS A 144 19.92 -0.47 2.35
CA LYS A 144 21.32 -0.60 1.92
C LYS A 144 22.23 0.38 2.65
N THR A 145 21.75 1.57 3.01
CA THR A 145 22.53 2.49 3.85
C THR A 145 22.83 1.90 5.24
N LYS A 146 21.98 1.00 5.74
CA LYS A 146 22.13 0.36 7.06
C LYS A 146 22.87 -0.98 6.99
N TRP A 147 22.57 -1.80 5.99
CA TRP A 147 23.04 -3.18 5.87
C TRP A 147 24.07 -3.42 4.76
N GLY A 148 24.34 -2.41 3.93
CA GLY A 148 25.21 -2.53 2.76
C GLY A 148 24.57 -3.30 1.61
N ASP A 149 25.39 -3.67 0.61
CA ASP A 149 24.91 -4.40 -0.57
C ASP A 149 24.38 -5.81 -0.26
N GLY A 150 24.80 -6.39 0.87
CA GLY A 150 24.33 -7.66 1.41
C GLY A 150 23.03 -7.56 2.23
N TYR A 151 22.21 -6.52 2.04
CA TYR A 151 20.98 -6.25 2.82
C TYR A 151 19.93 -7.38 2.87
N LEU A 152 20.09 -8.44 2.08
CA LEU A 152 19.22 -9.62 2.07
C LEU A 152 19.87 -10.88 2.63
N GLU A 153 21.11 -10.79 3.10
CA GLU A 153 21.92 -11.95 3.52
C GLU A 153 21.85 -12.23 5.01
N ARG A 154 21.56 -11.21 5.83
CA ARG A 154 21.49 -11.34 7.28
C ARG A 154 20.54 -10.31 7.89
N GLU A 155 19.76 -10.73 8.89
CA GLU A 155 18.89 -9.84 9.67
C GLU A 155 17.96 -9.06 8.72
N ASN A 156 17.82 -7.74 8.86
CA ASN A 156 16.93 -6.89 8.06
C ASN A 156 15.51 -7.45 7.97
N VAL A 157 15.01 -7.86 9.15
CA VAL A 157 13.78 -8.63 9.33
C VAL A 157 12.60 -7.98 8.64
N PHE A 158 12.40 -6.67 8.86
CA PHE A 158 11.20 -5.99 8.40
C PHE A 158 11.16 -5.95 6.87
N TYR A 159 12.27 -5.57 6.23
CA TYR A 159 12.35 -5.50 4.78
C TYR A 159 12.15 -6.87 4.13
N ARG A 160 12.84 -7.90 4.65
CA ARG A 160 12.72 -9.27 4.12
C ARG A 160 11.31 -9.82 4.34
N MET A 161 10.67 -9.48 5.45
CA MET A 161 9.26 -9.79 5.71
C MET A 161 8.34 -9.18 4.65
N LEU A 162 8.49 -7.87 4.35
CA LEU A 162 7.68 -7.21 3.32
C LEU A 162 7.90 -7.85 1.95
N LEU A 163 9.15 -8.18 1.60
CA LEU A 163 9.51 -8.85 0.35
C LEU A 163 8.81 -10.22 0.25
N ILE A 164 8.93 -11.05 1.28
CA ILE A 164 8.29 -12.37 1.31
C ILE A 164 6.76 -12.23 1.19
N LEU A 165 6.17 -11.32 1.96
CA LEU A 165 4.73 -11.10 2.02
C LEU A 165 4.18 -10.59 0.68
N GLY A 166 4.81 -9.60 0.08
CA GLY A 166 4.42 -9.02 -1.20
C GLY A 166 4.53 -10.02 -2.36
N LEU A 167 5.71 -10.64 -2.53
CA LEU A 167 5.97 -11.52 -3.67
C LEU A 167 5.16 -12.82 -3.60
N SER A 168 4.90 -13.35 -2.41
CA SER A 168 4.00 -14.50 -2.27
C SER A 168 2.53 -14.14 -2.56
N SER A 169 2.09 -12.92 -2.28
CA SER A 169 0.75 -12.44 -2.67
C SER A 169 0.65 -12.27 -4.18
N TYR A 170 1.67 -11.72 -4.83
CA TYR A 170 1.77 -11.65 -6.28
C TYR A 170 1.62 -13.02 -6.94
N GLU A 171 2.40 -14.02 -6.49
CA GLU A 171 2.33 -15.37 -7.05
C GLU A 171 0.93 -16.01 -6.84
N ARG A 172 0.28 -15.76 -5.70
CA ARG A 172 -1.08 -16.26 -5.44
C ARG A 172 -2.16 -15.60 -6.29
N ILE A 173 -2.05 -14.30 -6.54
CA ILE A 173 -2.99 -13.56 -7.40
C ILE A 173 -2.87 -14.02 -8.85
N THR A 174 -1.64 -14.11 -9.34
CA THR A 174 -1.34 -14.17 -10.78
C THR A 174 -1.03 -15.58 -11.27
N GLY A 175 -0.57 -16.46 -10.38
CA GLY A 175 0.01 -17.75 -10.71
C GLY A 175 1.40 -17.68 -11.33
N ASP A 176 1.96 -16.47 -11.52
CA ASP A 176 3.25 -16.22 -12.14
C ASP A 176 4.40 -16.44 -11.15
N ALA A 177 5.37 -17.28 -11.56
CA ALA A 177 6.53 -17.65 -10.76
C ALA A 177 7.76 -16.76 -10.98
N LYS A 178 7.64 -15.63 -11.69
CA LYS A 178 8.73 -14.69 -12.00
C LYS A 178 9.64 -14.35 -10.82
N TYR A 179 9.08 -14.13 -9.64
CA TYR A 179 9.82 -13.80 -8.42
C TYR A 179 9.94 -14.96 -7.42
N HIS A 180 9.56 -16.17 -7.82
CA HIS A 180 9.48 -17.33 -6.94
C HIS A 180 10.83 -17.67 -6.29
N SER A 181 11.92 -17.66 -7.06
CA SER A 181 13.26 -17.97 -6.53
C SER A 181 13.72 -16.95 -5.47
N LEU A 182 13.48 -15.66 -5.71
CA LEU A 182 13.83 -14.61 -4.76
C LEU A 182 13.01 -14.75 -3.47
N MET A 183 11.70 -14.91 -3.60
CA MET A 183 10.78 -15.07 -2.46
C MET A 183 11.10 -16.31 -1.63
N THR A 184 11.25 -17.48 -2.28
CA THR A 184 11.51 -18.74 -1.58
C THR A 184 12.91 -18.78 -0.96
N GLY A 185 13.91 -18.20 -1.61
CA GLY A 185 15.25 -18.04 -1.06
C GLY A 185 15.24 -17.19 0.21
N GLN A 186 14.61 -16.00 0.16
CA GLN A 186 14.48 -15.12 1.33
C GLN A 186 13.67 -15.75 2.46
N ARG A 187 12.58 -16.46 2.12
CA ARG A 187 11.79 -17.21 3.10
C ARG A 187 12.62 -18.28 3.80
N ALA A 188 13.39 -19.07 3.05
CA ALA A 188 14.19 -20.16 3.60
C ALA A 188 15.33 -19.62 4.48
N ALA A 189 16.10 -18.66 3.96
CA ALA A 189 17.21 -18.06 4.68
C ALA A 189 16.76 -17.37 5.98
N LEU A 190 15.70 -16.54 5.93
CA LEU A 190 15.21 -15.86 7.13
C LEU A 190 14.65 -16.85 8.17
N ALA A 191 14.00 -17.93 7.73
CA ALA A 191 13.53 -18.97 8.64
C ALA A 191 14.67 -19.72 9.33
N GLU A 192 15.74 -20.02 8.59
CA GLU A 192 16.96 -20.64 9.12
C GLU A 192 17.63 -19.72 10.14
N GLU A 193 17.88 -18.46 9.78
CA GLU A 193 18.45 -17.45 10.68
C GLU A 193 17.62 -17.30 11.96
N LEU A 194 16.30 -17.19 11.84
CA LEU A 194 15.41 -17.08 13.01
C LEU A 194 15.51 -18.28 13.93
N SER A 195 15.56 -19.49 13.36
CA SER A 195 15.65 -20.72 14.15
C SER A 195 16.99 -20.90 14.85
N ALA A 196 18.06 -20.31 14.30
CA ALA A 196 19.40 -20.33 14.87
C ALA A 196 19.65 -19.18 15.86
N ALA A 197 18.83 -18.12 15.80
CA ALA A 197 19.02 -16.92 16.60
C ALA A 197 18.72 -17.15 18.10
N LYS A 198 19.47 -16.45 18.95
CA LYS A 198 19.22 -16.45 20.39
C LYS A 198 17.81 -15.91 20.66
N LEU A 199 17.00 -16.68 21.37
CA LEU A 199 15.58 -16.39 21.64
C LEU A 199 14.69 -16.29 20.39
N ASN A 200 15.18 -16.71 19.21
CA ASN A 200 14.54 -16.50 17.92
C ASN A 200 14.27 -15.02 17.59
N LEU A 201 15.18 -14.13 18.02
CA LEU A 201 15.10 -12.70 17.78
C LEU A 201 16.22 -12.26 16.83
N LEU A 202 15.85 -11.48 15.85
CA LEU A 202 16.73 -10.86 14.86
C LEU A 202 16.42 -9.36 14.78
N ASP A 203 17.44 -8.61 14.39
CA ASP A 203 17.37 -7.17 14.26
C ASP A 203 16.71 -6.75 12.95
N ASP A 204 16.00 -5.62 12.99
CA ASP A 204 15.49 -4.95 11.81
C ASP A 204 16.50 -3.94 11.25
N TYR A 205 16.99 -3.07 12.13
CA TYR A 205 18.18 -2.24 11.91
C TYR A 205 19.30 -2.72 12.84
N PRO A 206 20.58 -2.46 12.51
CA PRO A 206 21.69 -2.93 13.34
C PRO A 206 21.55 -2.54 14.83
N GLY A 207 21.36 -3.52 15.71
CA GLY A 207 21.17 -3.33 17.15
C GLY A 207 19.73 -3.00 17.58
N GLU A 208 18.77 -3.01 16.66
CA GLU A 208 17.38 -2.64 16.88
C GLU A 208 16.43 -3.80 16.54
N CYS A 209 15.91 -4.46 17.57
CA CYS A 209 14.94 -5.54 17.44
C CYS A 209 13.53 -5.07 17.81
N TYR A 210 12.58 -5.18 16.88
CA TYR A 210 11.17 -4.84 17.08
C TYR A 210 10.30 -6.11 17.15
N PRO A 211 9.64 -6.40 18.30
CA PRO A 211 8.84 -7.62 18.46
C PRO A 211 7.69 -7.78 17.45
N ALA A 212 7.11 -6.68 16.99
CA ALA A 212 6.05 -6.70 15.99
C ALA A 212 6.55 -7.25 14.65
N ASP A 213 7.75 -6.88 14.24
CA ASP A 213 8.34 -7.31 12.96
C ASP A 213 8.69 -8.79 13.00
N MET A 214 9.07 -9.30 14.17
CA MET A 214 9.27 -10.74 14.37
C MET A 214 7.99 -11.56 14.21
N LEU A 215 6.89 -11.07 14.77
CA LEU A 215 5.59 -11.71 14.59
C LEU A 215 5.18 -11.72 13.12
N TRP A 216 5.34 -10.59 12.42
CA TRP A 216 4.99 -10.48 11.00
C TRP A 216 5.93 -11.28 10.10
N ALA A 217 7.22 -11.37 10.41
CA ALA A 217 8.18 -12.19 9.68
C ALA A 217 7.82 -13.67 9.78
N ALA A 218 7.52 -14.16 10.99
CA ALA A 218 7.06 -15.53 11.19
C ALA A 218 5.76 -15.81 10.41
N ALA A 219 4.81 -14.87 10.43
CA ALA A 219 3.56 -14.98 9.68
C ALA A 219 3.80 -15.00 8.16
N ALA A 220 4.67 -14.13 7.65
CA ALA A 220 5.03 -14.08 6.23
C ALA A 220 5.70 -15.37 5.76
N ILE A 221 6.64 -15.91 6.55
CA ILE A 221 7.32 -17.19 6.27
C ILE A 221 6.30 -18.34 6.19
N GLN A 222 5.43 -18.47 7.20
CA GLN A 222 4.42 -19.51 7.24
C GLN A 222 3.42 -19.37 6.09
N ARG A 223 2.97 -18.14 5.81
CA ARG A 223 2.02 -17.87 4.72
C ARG A 223 2.63 -18.20 3.36
N ALA A 224 3.89 -17.86 3.12
CA ALA A 224 4.59 -18.14 1.87
C ALA A 224 4.85 -19.64 1.66
N ALA A 225 4.97 -20.43 2.74
CA ALA A 225 5.17 -21.88 2.66
C ALA A 225 3.90 -22.68 2.29
N ARG A 226 2.70 -22.11 2.47
CA ARG A 226 1.45 -22.84 2.20
C ARG A 226 1.28 -23.09 0.69
N PRO A 227 0.93 -24.31 0.25
CA PRO A 227 0.58 -24.59 -1.14
C PRO A 227 -0.52 -23.63 -1.65
N ARG A 228 -0.54 -23.36 -2.96
CA ARG A 228 -1.69 -22.70 -3.59
C ARG A 228 -2.92 -23.56 -3.32
N GLN A 229 -3.97 -22.98 -2.74
CA GLN A 229 -5.28 -23.62 -2.79
C GLN A 229 -5.72 -23.57 -4.25
N GLN A 230 -5.65 -24.71 -4.94
CA GLN A 230 -6.32 -24.86 -6.22
C GLN A 230 -7.81 -24.63 -5.98
N GLY A 231 -8.44 -23.78 -6.81
CA GLY A 231 -9.82 -23.32 -6.64
C GLY A 231 -10.77 -24.45 -6.22
N GLY A 232 -11.13 -24.45 -4.94
CA GLY A 232 -12.07 -25.39 -4.34
C GLY A 232 -13.46 -24.81 -4.42
N SER A 233 -14.33 -25.52 -5.14
CA SER A 233 -15.79 -25.35 -5.19
C SER A 233 -16.37 -24.85 -3.87
N THR A 234 -17.26 -23.86 -3.96
CA THR A 234 -18.21 -23.50 -2.91
C THR A 234 -19.09 -24.70 -2.55
N THR A 235 -18.63 -25.53 -1.64
CA THR A 235 -19.49 -26.41 -0.87
C THR A 235 -19.52 -25.82 0.55
N PRO A 236 -20.68 -25.36 1.05
CA PRO A 236 -20.77 -24.90 2.42
C PRO A 236 -20.45 -26.07 3.35
N ARG A 237 -19.60 -25.86 4.36
CA ARG A 237 -19.50 -26.84 5.45
C ARG A 237 -20.80 -26.80 6.28
N PRO A 238 -21.25 -27.97 6.78
CA PRO A 238 -22.47 -28.11 7.57
C PRO A 238 -22.42 -27.29 8.86
#